data_AF-A0A0F9ND71-F1
#
_entry.id   AF-A0A0F9ND71-F1
#
_cell.length_a   1.000
_cell.length_b   1.000
_cell.length_c   1.000
_cell.angle_alpha   90.00
_cell.angle_beta   90.00
_cell.angle_gamma   90.00
#
_symmetry.space_group_name_H-M   'P 1'
#
loop_
_entity.id
_entity.type
_entity.pdbx_description
1 polymer ?
#
loop_
_entity_poly.entity_id
_entity_poly.type
_entity_poly.pdbx_seq_one_letter_code
_entity_poly.pdbx_strand_id
1 'polypeptide(L)'
;MRYIRWHHLNRGEGWPHFRKGALNPQWKGDDVGYGALHEWIRGNKPKPELCEDCGEHPPFEVMNIIGEYKRDVSDFKWVCRACHMKEDGRMSNLRSATRIEILLP
;
A
#
# COMPACT_ATOMS: atom_id res chain seq x y z
N MET A 1 -27.84 -34.79 -10.60
CA MET A 1 -26.83 -33.83 -10.09
C MET A 1 -27.44 -32.45 -10.08
N ARG A 2 -27.76 -31.92 -8.89
CA ARG A 2 -28.45 -30.62 -8.74
C ARG A 2 -27.41 -29.52 -8.48
N TYR A 3 -27.43 -28.51 -9.35
CA TYR A 3 -26.81 -27.20 -9.17
C TYR A 3 -27.32 -26.55 -7.87
N ILE A 4 -26.43 -26.05 -7.01
CA ILE A 4 -26.83 -25.24 -5.86
C ILE A 4 -26.73 -23.76 -6.27
N ARG A 5 -27.90 -23.16 -6.41
CA ARG A 5 -28.15 -21.74 -6.69
C ARG A 5 -28.03 -20.96 -5.37
N TRP A 6 -26.94 -20.22 -5.18
CA TRP A 6 -26.76 -19.33 -4.02
C TRP A 6 -27.35 -17.96 -4.32
N HIS A 7 -28.67 -17.83 -4.19
CA HIS A 7 -29.29 -16.51 -4.08
C HIS A 7 -30.31 -16.51 -2.94
N HIS A 8 -30.23 -15.45 -2.12
CA HIS A 8 -31.19 -15.01 -1.11
C HIS A 8 -31.12 -15.73 0.26
N LEU A 9 -30.14 -15.34 1.09
CA LEU A 9 -30.31 -15.39 2.55
C LEU A 9 -30.11 -13.98 3.12
N ASN A 10 -31.02 -13.63 4.01
CA ASN A 10 -31.19 -12.33 4.67
C ASN A 10 -29.89 -11.86 5.35
N ARG A 11 -29.55 -10.58 5.17
CA ARG A 11 -28.40 -9.91 5.82
C ARG A 11 -28.71 -9.54 7.28
N GLY A 12 -29.24 -10.47 8.06
CA GLY A 12 -29.55 -10.30 9.46
C GLY A 12 -29.21 -11.59 10.19
N GLU A 13 -28.39 -11.47 11.24
CA GLU A 13 -27.98 -12.53 12.18
C GLU A 13 -26.76 -13.37 11.78
N GLY A 14 -25.64 -13.10 12.46
CA GLY A 14 -24.67 -14.14 12.80
C GLY A 14 -23.54 -14.46 11.81
N TRP A 15 -22.90 -13.48 11.18
CA TRP A 15 -21.57 -13.73 10.62
C TRP A 15 -20.54 -13.76 11.75
N PRO A 16 -19.65 -14.77 11.82
CA PRO A 16 -18.61 -14.79 12.85
C PRO A 16 -17.80 -13.50 12.74
N HIS A 17 -17.72 -12.76 13.84
CA HIS A 17 -16.88 -11.57 13.92
C HIS A 17 -15.46 -11.98 13.51
N PHE A 18 -14.99 -11.48 12.36
CA PHE A 18 -13.62 -11.69 11.92
C PHE A 18 -12.70 -11.12 13.00
N ARG A 19 -12.04 -12.01 13.75
CA ARG A 19 -11.09 -11.60 14.77
C ARG A 19 -9.96 -10.82 14.07
N LYS A 20 -9.65 -9.63 14.58
CA LYS A 20 -8.59 -8.75 14.07
C LYS A 20 -7.43 -8.71 15.07
N GLY A 21 -6.26 -8.29 14.60
CA GLY A 21 -5.06 -8.16 15.43
C GLY A 21 -4.70 -9.47 16.14
N ALA A 22 -4.18 -9.38 17.36
CA ALA A 22 -3.73 -10.53 18.15
C ALA A 22 -4.80 -11.59 18.45
N LEU A 23 -6.08 -11.27 18.27
CA LEU A 23 -7.17 -12.25 18.44
C LEU A 23 -7.34 -13.16 17.22
N ASN A 24 -6.73 -12.83 16.09
CA ASN A 24 -6.73 -13.67 14.90
C ASN A 24 -5.68 -14.78 15.08
N PRO A 25 -6.03 -16.08 14.98
CA PRO A 25 -5.04 -17.17 15.10
C PRO A 25 -3.98 -17.15 13.99
N GLN A 26 -4.23 -16.43 12.88
CA GLN A 26 -3.26 -16.19 11.81
C GLN A 26 -2.48 -14.87 11.98
N TRP A 27 -2.60 -14.22 13.14
CA TRP A 27 -1.85 -13.00 13.45
C TRP A 27 -0.37 -13.31 13.58
N LYS A 28 0.43 -12.69 12.71
CA LYS A 28 1.88 -12.88 12.70
C LYS A 28 2.64 -11.92 13.61
N GLY A 29 1.96 -11.08 14.38
CA GLY A 29 2.64 -9.95 15.04
C GLY A 29 3.35 -9.11 14.00
N ASP A 30 4.49 -8.54 14.35
CA ASP A 30 5.27 -7.65 13.47
C ASP A 30 6.07 -8.40 12.39
N ASP A 31 6.07 -9.75 12.42
CA ASP A 31 6.70 -10.58 11.40
C ASP A 31 5.78 -10.75 10.16
N VAL A 32 5.46 -9.63 9.52
CA VAL A 32 4.71 -9.59 8.27
C VAL A 32 5.57 -9.12 7.11
N GLY A 33 5.37 -9.72 5.94
CA GLY A 33 6.03 -9.28 4.73
C GLY A 33 5.56 -7.88 4.29
N TYR A 34 6.41 -7.23 3.50
CA TYR A 34 6.23 -5.87 2.95
C TYR A 34 4.82 -5.61 2.39
N GLY A 35 4.29 -6.52 1.57
CA GLY A 35 2.97 -6.34 0.94
C GLY A 35 1.83 -6.33 1.96
N ALA A 36 1.85 -7.27 2.90
CA ALA A 36 0.84 -7.36 3.97
C ALA A 36 0.91 -6.15 4.92
N LEU A 37 2.12 -5.64 5.18
CA LEU A 37 2.29 -4.39 5.91
C LEU A 37 1.66 -3.21 5.16
N HIS A 38 1.91 -3.07 3.86
CA HIS A 38 1.31 -2.00 3.05
C HIS A 38 -0.22 -2.07 3.04
N GLU A 39 -0.79 -3.26 2.88
CA GLU A 39 -2.24 -3.45 2.98
C GLU A 39 -2.79 -3.05 4.35
N TRP A 40 -2.10 -3.44 5.43
CA TRP A 40 -2.47 -3.03 6.77
C TRP A 40 -2.42 -1.50 6.92
N ILE A 41 -1.37 -0.83 6.45
CA ILE A 41 -1.26 0.64 6.51
C ILE A 41 -2.39 1.30 5.71
N ARG A 42 -2.69 0.85 4.49
CA ARG A 42 -3.79 1.42 3.68
C ARG A 42 -5.16 1.30 4.36
N GLY A 43 -5.36 0.25 5.16
CA GLY A 43 -6.60 0.05 5.92
C GLY A 43 -6.68 0.85 7.23
N ASN A 44 -5.55 1.33 7.76
CA ASN A 44 -5.49 2.02 9.06
C ASN A 44 -5.07 3.49 8.97
N LYS A 45 -4.48 3.95 7.85
CA LYS A 45 -4.14 5.36 7.61
C LYS A 45 -5.22 6.03 6.76
N PRO A 46 -5.90 7.09 7.25
CA PRO A 46 -6.80 7.88 6.42
C PRO A 46 -6.11 8.35 5.14
N LYS A 47 -6.79 8.20 3.99
CA LYS A 47 -6.25 8.62 2.69
C LYS A 47 -6.64 10.08 2.42
N PRO A 48 -5.67 11.01 2.28
CA PRO A 48 -5.96 12.38 1.90
C PRO A 48 -6.31 12.50 0.41
N GLU A 49 -6.94 13.60 0.04
CA GLU A 49 -7.27 13.91 -1.37
C GLU A 49 -6.03 14.20 -2.21
N LEU A 50 -5.01 14.78 -1.57
CA LEU A 50 -3.77 15.22 -2.21
C LEU A 50 -2.57 14.51 -1.59
N CYS A 51 -1.54 14.32 -2.41
CA CYS A 51 -0.24 13.77 -2.03
C CYS A 51 0.34 14.53 -0.82
N GLU A 52 0.72 13.81 0.23
CA GLU A 52 1.33 14.41 1.43
C GLU A 52 2.75 14.95 1.16
N ASP A 53 3.33 14.67 -0.02
CA ASP A 53 4.66 15.15 -0.42
C ASP A 53 4.61 16.41 -1.30
N CYS A 54 3.89 16.37 -2.42
CA CYS A 54 3.81 17.52 -3.34
C CYS A 54 2.56 18.38 -3.19
N GLY A 55 1.47 17.87 -2.61
CA GLY A 55 0.20 18.60 -2.53
C GLY A 55 -0.54 18.82 -3.86
N GLU A 56 -0.07 18.26 -4.98
CA GLU A 56 -0.61 18.59 -6.31
C GLU A 56 -1.47 17.48 -6.94
N HIS A 57 -1.20 16.22 -6.60
CA HIS A 57 -1.82 15.06 -7.25
C HIS A 57 -2.46 14.13 -6.23
N PRO A 58 -3.53 13.40 -6.59
CA PRO A 58 -4.08 12.37 -5.73
C PRO A 58 -3.02 11.30 -5.38
N PRO A 59 -2.97 10.82 -4.13
CA PRO A 59 -2.03 9.80 -3.75
C PRO A 59 -2.45 8.42 -4.27
N PHE A 60 -1.46 7.60 -4.62
CA PHE A 60 -1.65 6.24 -5.11
C PHE A 60 -1.00 5.20 -4.18
N GLU A 61 0.11 5.56 -3.56
CA GLU A 61 0.95 4.63 -2.79
C GLU A 61 1.10 5.12 -1.35
N VAL A 62 1.29 4.20 -0.41
CA VAL A 62 1.83 4.53 0.92
C VAL A 62 3.31 4.26 0.89
N MET A 63 4.10 5.20 1.39
CA MET A 63 5.55 5.15 1.40
C MET A 63 6.01 5.29 2.85
N ASN A 64 6.91 4.40 3.28
CA ASN A 64 7.50 4.46 4.61
C ASN A 64 8.52 5.61 4.67
N ILE A 65 8.57 6.35 5.79
CA ILE A 65 9.36 7.58 5.91
C ILE A 65 10.78 7.26 6.37
N ILE A 66 10.92 6.42 7.40
CA ILE A 66 12.21 6.15 8.05
C ILE A 66 12.93 4.91 7.46
N GLY A 67 12.19 4.02 6.82
CA GLY A 67 12.70 2.78 6.21
C GLY A 67 12.62 1.54 7.11
N GLU A 68 12.03 1.63 8.31
CA GLU A 68 11.99 0.53 9.27
C GLU A 68 10.85 -0.47 9.03
N TYR A 69 9.83 -0.09 8.26
CA TYR A 69 8.68 -0.94 7.92
C TYR A 69 8.01 -1.59 9.14
N LYS A 70 7.76 -0.80 10.20
CA LYS A 70 6.99 -1.22 11.37
C LYS A 70 5.49 -0.95 11.16
N ARG A 71 4.62 -1.55 11.98
CA ARG A 71 3.19 -1.20 12.03
C ARG A 71 2.93 0.13 12.78
N ASP A 72 3.65 1.16 12.38
CA ASP A 72 3.43 2.52 12.86
C ASP A 72 2.86 3.36 11.73
N VAL A 73 1.57 3.70 11.82
CA VAL A 73 0.88 4.49 10.80
C VAL A 73 1.50 5.88 10.60
N SER A 74 2.15 6.42 11.64
CA SER A 74 2.79 7.75 11.57
C SER A 74 4.07 7.76 10.74
N ASP A 75 4.71 6.60 10.57
CA ASP A 75 5.90 6.39 9.74
C ASP A 75 5.56 6.13 8.26
N PHE A 76 4.32 6.42 7.83
CA PHE A 76 3.93 6.30 6.43
C PHE A 76 3.24 7.57 5.94
N LYS A 77 3.50 7.91 4.68
CA LYS A 77 2.81 8.96 3.95
C LYS A 77 2.15 8.43 2.67
N TRP A 78 0.97 8.96 2.35
CA TRP A 78 0.27 8.79 1.10
C TRP A 78 0.88 9.71 0.04
N VAL A 79 1.48 9.11 -0.98
CA VAL A 79 2.22 9.83 -2.03
C VAL A 79 1.68 9.52 -3.42
N CYS A 80 1.83 10.47 -4.34
CA CYS A 80 1.64 10.21 -5.75
C CYS A 80 2.81 9.36 -6.27
N ARG A 81 2.58 8.65 -7.38
CA ARG A 81 3.58 7.75 -7.97
C ARG A 81 4.87 8.48 -8.36
N ALA A 82 4.77 9.73 -8.84
CA ALA A 82 5.92 10.53 -9.24
C ALA A 82 6.82 10.86 -8.04
N CYS A 83 6.24 11.31 -6.92
CA CYS A 83 6.98 11.57 -5.68
C CYS A 83 7.64 10.29 -5.17
N HIS A 84 6.93 9.17 -5.18
CA HIS A 84 7.51 7.91 -4.72
C HIS A 84 8.69 7.44 -5.60
N MET A 85 8.53 7.49 -6.93
CA MET A 85 9.59 7.15 -7.88
C MET A 85 10.79 8.10 -7.82
N LYS A 86 10.59 9.33 -7.37
CA LYS A 86 11.67 10.30 -7.16
C LYS A 86 12.46 9.93 -5.90
N GLU A 87 11.77 9.62 -4.81
CA GLU A 87 12.39 9.25 -3.53
C GLU A 87 13.24 7.99 -3.65
N ASP A 88 12.73 6.95 -4.30
CA ASP A 88 13.45 5.67 -4.46
C ASP A 88 14.39 5.62 -5.68
N GLY A 89 14.59 6.74 -6.38
CA GLY A 89 15.50 6.85 -7.51
C GLY A 89 15.05 6.15 -8.80
N ARG A 90 13.82 5.60 -8.89
CA ARG A 90 13.30 5.05 -10.16
C ARG A 90 13.26 6.10 -11.28
N MET A 91 13.13 7.38 -10.95
CA MET A 91 13.17 8.46 -11.94
C MET A 91 14.55 8.66 -12.59
N SER A 92 15.66 8.44 -11.88
CA SER A 92 16.99 8.57 -12.47
C SER A 92 17.29 7.43 -13.46
N ASN A 93 16.75 6.23 -13.19
CA ASN A 93 16.93 5.05 -14.05
C ASN A 93 16.23 5.17 -15.41
N LEU A 94 15.24 6.07 -15.53
CA LEU A 94 14.59 6.38 -16.81
C LEU A 94 15.40 7.37 -17.65
N ARG A 95 16.13 8.30 -17.01
CA ARG A 95 16.93 9.33 -17.69
C ARG A 95 18.29 8.81 -18.16
N SER A 96 18.84 7.79 -17.52
CA SER A 96 20.10 7.17 -17.93
C SER A 96 19.99 6.37 -19.24
N ALA A 97 18.79 5.89 -19.59
CA ALA A 97 18.55 5.21 -20.86
C ALA A 97 18.58 6.13 -22.09
N THR A 98 18.51 7.46 -21.90
CA THR A 98 18.48 8.46 -22.97
C THR A 98 19.81 9.21 -23.14
N ARG A 99 20.85 8.86 -22.37
CA ARG A 99 22.19 9.50 -22.46
C ARG A 99 23.24 8.59 -23.10
N ILE A 100 22.82 7.75 -24.06
CA ILE A 100 23.71 7.11 -25.05
C ILE A 100 23.51 7.85 -26.37
N GLU A 101 23.97 9.10 -26.45
CA GLU A 101 24.38 9.74 -27.69
C GLU A 101 25.07 11.06 -27.34
N ILE A 102 26.10 11.40 -28.11
CA ILE A 102 26.98 12.57 -27.97
C ILE A 102 28.11 12.42 -26.93
N LEU A 103 28.89 11.35 -27.03
CA LEU A 103 30.36 11.42 -26.87
C LEU A 103 30.98 10.31 -27.74
N LEU A 104 31.05 10.55 -29.04
CA LEU A 104 32.05 9.93 -29.91
C LEU A 104 32.88 11.07 -30.52
N PRO A 105 34.22 11.02 -30.47
CA PRO A 105 35.09 12.00 -31.14
C PRO A 105 34.97 11.92 -32.66
#